data_AF-A0A958TXX5-F1
#
_entry.id   AF-A0A958TXX5-F1
#
_cell.length_a   1.000
_cell.length_b   1.000
_cell.length_c   1.000
_cell.angle_alpha   90.00
_cell.angle_beta   90.00
_cell.angle_gamma   90.00
#
_symmetry.space_group_name_H-M   'P 1'
#
loop_
_entity.id
_entity.type
_entity.pdbx_description
1 polymer ?
#
loop_
_entity_poly.entity_id
_entity_poly.type
_entity_poly.pdbx_seq_one_letter_code
_entity_poly.pdbx_strand_id
1 'polypeptide(L)' 'MIIKQKSGRVIRFNNNIFNANVTITQKDSTEITDPQLIPNLDNGLYKIETNYGNGVDEETVIYKSGN' A
#
# COMPACT_ATOMS: atom_id res chain seq x y z
N MET A 1 -24.55 -0.96 -5.09
CA MET A 1 -23.71 -1.40 -3.97
C MET A 1 -22.40 -0.64 -4.05
N ILE A 2 -22.12 0.28 -3.12
CA ILE A 2 -20.83 0.99 -3.08
C ILE A 2 -19.88 0.10 -2.28
N ILE A 3 -18.88 -0.48 -2.92
CA ILE A 3 -17.83 -1.25 -2.23
C ILE A 3 -16.96 -0.21 -1.50
N LYS A 4 -17.04 -0.19 -0.17
CA LYS A 4 -16.18 0.68 0.64
C LYS A 4 -14.88 -0.05 0.99
N GLN A 5 -13.76 0.62 0.75
CA GLN A 5 -12.47 0.24 1.33
C GLN A 5 -12.62 0.25 2.86
N LYS A 6 -12.06 -0.76 3.54
CA LYS A 6 -12.19 -0.89 5.00
C LYS A 6 -10.89 -0.57 5.72
N SER A 7 -9.79 -1.04 5.15
CA SER A 7 -8.43 -0.89 5.66
C SER A 7 -7.45 -1.32 4.59
N GLY A 8 -6.17 -1.13 4.85
CA GLY A 8 -5.11 -1.68 4.02
C GLY A 8 -3.78 -1.72 4.76
N ARG A 9 -2.74 -2.03 4.02
CA ARG A 9 -1.37 -1.94 4.50
C ARG A 9 -0.42 -1.57 3.37
N VAL A 10 0.59 -0.79 3.72
CA VAL A 10 1.71 -0.46 2.85
C VAL A 10 2.91 -1.26 3.33
N ILE A 11 3.48 -2.06 2.45
CA ILE A 11 4.64 -2.91 2.69
C ILE A 11 5.80 -2.29 1.94
N ARG A 12 6.80 -1.75 2.66
CA ARG A 12 8.06 -1.27 2.07
C ARG A 12 9.06 -2.42 2.05
N PHE A 13 9.65 -2.69 0.89
CA PHE A 13 10.77 -3.61 0.78
C PHE A 13 12.07 -2.85 1.03
N ASN A 14 12.64 -2.98 2.23
CA ASN A 14 13.77 -2.14 2.69
C ASN A 14 15.01 -2.28 1.81
N ASN A 15 15.14 -3.40 1.10
CA ASN A 15 16.26 -3.70 0.21
C ASN A 15 15.87 -3.67 -1.28
N ASN A 16 14.67 -3.18 -1.63
CA ASN A 16 14.11 -3.21 -3.00
C ASN A 16 14.04 -4.62 -3.63
N ILE A 17 14.04 -5.67 -2.80
CA ILE A 17 13.95 -7.07 -3.21
C ILE A 17 12.70 -7.65 -2.58
N PHE A 18 11.89 -8.35 -3.37
CA PHE A 18 10.70 -9.06 -2.87
C PHE A 18 11.09 -10.10 -1.82
N ASN A 19 10.21 -10.29 -0.83
CA ASN A 19 10.28 -11.35 0.19
C ASN A 19 11.52 -11.30 1.12
N ALA A 20 12.25 -10.20 1.14
CA ALA A 20 13.31 -9.90 2.11
C ALA A 20 12.91 -8.70 2.97
N ASN A 21 13.46 -8.58 4.19
CA ASN A 21 13.35 -7.47 5.14
C ASN A 21 12.33 -6.37 4.75
N VAL A 22 11.10 -6.50 5.24
CA VAL A 22 10.00 -5.57 4.94
C VAL A 22 9.59 -4.77 6.16
N THR A 23 9.13 -3.54 5.91
CA THR A 23 8.42 -2.73 6.90
C THR A 23 6.94 -2.72 6.53
N ILE A 24 6.06 -3.13 7.44
CA ILE A 24 4.62 -3.18 7.20
C ILE A 24 3.94 -2.09 8.02
N THR A 25 3.24 -1.18 7.34
CA THR A 25 2.45 -0.11 7.95
C THR A 25 0.98 -0.38 7.69
N GLN A 26 0.20 -0.64 8.75
CA GLN A 26 -1.25 -0.75 8.65
C GLN A 26 -1.85 0.64 8.42
N LYS A 27 -2.88 0.71 7.57
CA LYS A 27 -3.59 1.92 7.19
C LYS A 27 -5.10 1.70 7.35
N ASP A 28 -5.80 2.72 7.83
CA ASP A 28 -7.26 2.68 7.85
C ASP A 28 -7.87 2.99 6.46
N SER A 29 -9.19 2.93 6.36
CA SER A 29 -9.90 3.23 5.10
C SER A 29 -9.61 4.63 4.56
N THR A 30 -9.35 5.62 5.41
CA THR A 30 -9.12 7.00 4.96
C THR A 30 -7.70 7.15 4.43
N GLU A 31 -6.72 6.58 5.14
CA GLU A 31 -5.32 6.66 4.77
C GLU A 31 -4.98 5.81 3.52
N ILE A 32 -5.61 4.64 3.35
CA ILE A 32 -5.36 3.78 2.18
C ILE A 32 -5.98 4.36 0.89
N THR A 33 -7.05 5.16 1.03
CA THR A 33 -7.68 5.88 -0.09
C THR A 33 -7.06 7.24 -0.37
N ASP A 34 -6.09 7.68 0.44
CA ASP A 34 -5.53 9.02 0.33
C ASP A 34 -4.85 9.18 -1.05
N PRO A 35 -5.29 10.14 -1.89
CA PRO A 35 -4.63 10.40 -3.17
C PRO A 35 -3.16 10.85 -3.00
N GLN A 36 -2.78 11.33 -1.81
CA GLN A 36 -1.41 11.66 -1.45
C GLN A 36 -0.63 10.47 -0.88
N LEU A 37 -1.22 9.28 -0.75
CA LEU A 37 -0.54 8.09 -0.22
C LEU A 37 0.76 7.81 -0.98
N ILE A 38 0.68 7.62 -2.30
CA ILE A 38 1.84 7.31 -3.16
C ILE A 38 2.79 8.51 -3.29
N PRO A 39 2.32 9.75 -3.54
CA PRO A 39 3.19 10.93 -3.54
C PRO A 39 4.01 11.15 -2.27
N ASN A 40 3.47 10.78 -1.10
CA ASN A 40 4.15 10.92 0.18
C ASN A 40 5.10 9.77 0.53
N LEU A 41 5.18 8.71 -0.30
CA LEU A 41 6.15 7.64 -0.09
C LEU A 41 7.55 8.08 -0.51
N ASP A 42 8.54 7.79 0.33
CA ASP A 42 9.95 7.87 -0.06
C ASP A 42 10.23 6.97 -1.27
N ASN A 43 11.31 7.26 -2.00
CA ASN A 43 11.77 6.37 -3.06
C ASN A 43 12.03 4.94 -2.54
N GLY A 44 11.58 3.95 -3.31
CA GLY A 44 11.72 2.54 -2.98
C GLY A 44 10.65 1.66 -3.62
N LEU A 45 10.75 0.36 -3.36
CA LEU A 45 9.77 -0.63 -3.75
C LEU A 45 8.73 -0.82 -2.64
N TYR A 46 7.46 -0.77 -3.03
CA TYR A 46 6.31 -0.94 -2.13
C TYR A 46 5.29 -1.93 -2.70
N LYS A 47 4.60 -2.63 -1.81
CA LYS A 47 3.35 -3.34 -2.09
C LYS A 47 2.24 -2.71 -1.25
N ILE A 48 1.17 -2.26 -1.89
CA ILE A 48 -0.01 -1.71 -1.25
C ILE A 48 -1.10 -2.77 -1.34
N GLU A 49 -1.65 -3.15 -0.20
CA GLU A 49 -2.76 -4.10 -0.10
C GLU A 49 -3.98 -3.38 0.46
N THR A 50 -5.09 -3.41 -0.26
CA THR A 50 -6.35 -2.77 0.12
C THR A 50 -7.41 -3.83 0.34
N ASN A 51 -7.98 -3.86 1.54
CA ASN A 51 -9.11 -4.72 1.88
C ASN A 51 -10.42 -3.97 1.61
N TYR A 52 -11.19 -4.50 0.67
CA TYR A 52 -12.57 -4.10 0.45
C TYR A 52 -13.41 -5.03 1.30
N GLY A 53 -14.23 -4.50 2.22
CA GLY A 53 -14.94 -5.29 3.24
C GLY A 53 -15.94 -6.35 2.73
N ASN A 54 -15.96 -6.61 1.43
CA ASN A 54 -16.63 -7.71 0.73
C ASN A 54 -15.75 -8.95 0.56
N GLY A 55 -14.53 -8.98 1.13
CA GLY A 55 -13.60 -10.09 1.00
C GLY A 55 -12.77 -10.06 -0.28
N VAL A 56 -12.80 -8.96 -1.02
CA VAL A 56 -11.87 -8.70 -2.13
C VAL A 56 -10.68 -7.94 -1.58
N ASP A 57 -9.49 -8.49 -1.81
CA ASP A 57 -8.22 -7.81 -1.56
C ASP A 57 -7.63 -7.37 -2.90
N GLU A 58 -7.22 -6.11 -3.00
CA GLU A 58 -6.45 -5.59 -4.13
C GLU A 58 -5.01 -5.44 -3.73
N GLU A 59 -4.10 -5.89 -4.59
CA GLU A 59 -2.67 -5.76 -4.39
C GLU A 59 -2.06 -4.96 -5.53
N THR A 60 -1.36 -3.89 -5.21
CA THR A 60 -0.64 -3.05 -6.17
C THR A 60 0.82 -2.98 -5.79
N VAL A 61 1.72 -3.27 -6.73
CA VAL A 61 3.16 -3.10 -6.57
C VAL A 61 3.60 -1.81 -7.23
N ILE A 62 4.36 -1.00 -6.50
CA ILE A 62 4.83 0.31 -6.95
C ILE A 62 6.33 0.40 -6.72
N TYR A 63 7.06 0.80 -7.74
CA TYR A 63 8.45 1.22 -7.62
C TYR A 63 8.52 2.74 -7.75
N LYS A 64 8.67 3.46 -6.62
CA LYS A 64 8.83 4.92 -6.60
C LYS A 64 10.30 5.25 -6.81
N SER A 65 10.59 5.90 -7.94
CA SER A 65 11.93 6.37 -8.29
C SER A 65 11.84 7.81 -8.80
N GLY A 66 12.67 8.69 -8.25
CA GLY A 66 12.69 10.12 -8.59
C GLY A 66 11.66 10.94 -7.82
N ASN A 67 11.93 12.23 -7.65
CA ASN A 67 11.03 13.20 -7.01
C ASN A 67 9.94 13.61 -8.00
#